data_AF-X1KS87-F1
#
_entry.id   AF-X1KS87-F1
#
_cell.length_a   1.000
_cell.length_b   1.000
_cell.length_c   1.000
_cell.angle_alpha   90.00
_cell.angle_beta   90.00
_cell.angle_gamma   90.00
#
_symmetry.space_group_name_H-M   'P 1'
#
loop_
_entity.id
_entity.type
_entity.pdbx_description
1 polymer ?
#
loop_
_entity_poly.entity_id
_entity_poly.type
_entity_poly.pdbx_seq_one_letter_code
_entity_poly.pdbx_strand_id
1 'polypeptide(L)' 'MRLTRNYFRIADAAVYCGVQRKTIRNWVDQGDLDALIINGIWYVWRQDLDNLLDEYELNGTELDESDEPDESEP' A
#
# COMPACT_ATOMS: atom_id res chain seq x y z
N MET A 1 -8.84 -5.77 26.20
CA MET A 1 -8.65 -5.97 24.74
C MET A 1 -8.88 -4.64 24.03
N ARG A 2 -7.83 -4.03 23.46
CA ARG A 2 -7.93 -2.75 22.72
C ARG A 2 -8.00 -3.05 21.22
N LEU A 3 -9.17 -3.45 20.73
CA LEU A 3 -9.40 -3.89 19.34
C LEU A 3 -9.55 -2.73 18.33
N THR A 4 -9.57 -1.48 18.79
CA THR A 4 -9.93 -0.31 17.96
C THR A 4 -8.74 0.45 17.35
N ARG A 5 -7.50 0.04 17.59
CA ARG A 5 -6.29 0.78 17.14
C ARG A 5 -5.60 0.22 15.89
N ASN A 6 -6.04 -0.92 15.36
CA ASN A 6 -5.28 -1.66 14.36
C ASN A 6 -5.96 -1.74 12.98
N TYR A 7 -7.16 -1.21 12.80
CA TYR A 7 -7.84 -1.20 11.50
C TYR A 7 -7.81 0.21 10.90
N PHE A 8 -7.39 0.30 9.65
CA PHE A 8 -7.41 1.54 8.89
C PHE A 8 -8.50 1.50 7.83
N ARG A 9 -9.16 2.63 7.60
CA ARG A 9 -10.00 2.77 6.40
C ARG A 9 -9.10 2.75 5.18
N ILE A 10 -9.64 2.37 4.03
CA ILE A 10 -8.91 2.41 2.75
C ILE A 10 -8.21 3.76 2.52
N ALA A 11 -8.86 4.87 2.90
CA ALA A 11 -8.27 6.20 2.78
C ALA A 11 -7.06 6.42 3.71
N ASP A 12 -7.15 5.96 4.96
CA ASP A 12 -6.06 6.05 5.94
C ASP A 12 -4.91 5.09 5.57
N ALA A 13 -5.23 3.88 5.11
CA ALA A 13 -4.28 2.88 4.64
C ALA A 13 -3.47 3.36 3.43
N ALA A 14 -4.14 4.02 2.47
CA ALA A 14 -3.48 4.63 1.32
C ALA A 14 -2.44 5.68 1.75
N VAL A 15 -2.77 6.52 2.73
CA VAL A 15 -1.85 7.53 3.28
C VAL A 15 -0.71 6.86 4.05
N TYR A 16 -1.00 5.82 4.84
CA TYR A 16 0.00 5.08 5.60
C TYR A 16 1.03 4.39 4.71
N CYS A 17 0.58 3.71 3.64
CA CYS A 17 1.44 3.02 2.69
C CYS A 17 2.05 3.94 1.61
N GLY A 18 1.63 5.22 1.54
CA GLY A 18 2.06 6.14 0.49
C GLY A 18 1.57 5.79 -0.92
N VAL A 19 0.51 4.99 -1.06
CA VAL A 19 -0.04 4.54 -2.34
C VAL A 19 -1.42 5.15 -2.63
N GLN A 20 -1.93 4.94 -3.85
CA GLN A 20 -3.29 5.37 -4.19
C GLN A 20 -4.35 4.46 -3.58
N ARG A 21 -5.52 5.02 -3.23
CA ARG A 21 -6.69 4.23 -2.74
C ARG A 21 -7.12 3.13 -3.71
N LYS A 22 -6.93 3.34 -5.01
CA LYS A 22 -7.21 2.34 -6.05
C LYS A 22 -6.28 1.13 -5.91
N THR A 23 -5.02 1.34 -5.56
CA THR A 23 -4.03 0.28 -5.31
C THR A 23 -4.45 -0.56 -4.11
N ILE A 24 -4.81 0.07 -2.98
CA ILE A 24 -5.33 -0.66 -1.81
C ILE A 24 -6.56 -1.49 -2.18
N ARG A 25 -7.50 -0.92 -2.94
CA ARG A 25 -8.69 -1.64 -3.39
C ARG A 25 -8.35 -2.81 -4.31
N ASN A 26 -7.34 -2.68 -5.16
CA ASN A 26 -6.86 -3.75 -6.02
C ASN A 26 -6.29 -4.91 -5.20
N TRP A 27 -5.48 -4.62 -4.18
CA TRP A 27 -4.96 -5.66 -3.27
C TRP A 27 -6.07 -6.40 -2.52
N VAL A 28 -7.11 -5.68 -2.09
CA VAL A 28 -8.30 -6.32 -1.49
C VAL A 28 -9.05 -7.20 -2.50
N ASP A 29 -9.18 -6.76 -3.75
CA ASP A 29 -9.87 -7.51 -4.82
C ASP A 29 -9.07 -8.76 -5.25
N GLN A 30 -7.74 -8.66 -5.25
CA GLN A 30 -6.81 -9.76 -5.52
C GLN A 30 -6.75 -10.78 -4.37
N GLY A 31 -7.20 -10.40 -3.18
CA GLY A 31 -7.16 -11.25 -1.98
C GLY A 31 -5.85 -11.18 -1.20
N ASP A 32 -4.98 -10.22 -1.52
CA ASP A 32 -3.71 -9.95 -0.83
C ASP A 32 -3.90 -9.22 0.51
N LEU A 33 -5.03 -8.52 0.70
CA LEU A 33 -5.37 -7.85 1.95
C LEU A 33 -6.73 -8.31 2.47
N ASP A 34 -6.78 -8.74 3.73
CA ASP A 34 -8.06 -9.00 4.39
C ASP A 34 -8.76 -7.67 4.73
N ALA A 35 -9.98 -7.51 4.21
CA ALA A 35 -10.79 -6.33 4.41
C ALA A 35 -12.13 -6.64 5.07
N LEU A 36 -12.44 -5.86 6.10
CA LEU A 36 -13.66 -5.93 6.86
C LEU A 36 -14.58 -4.77 6.46
N ILE A 37 -15.86 -5.08 6.20
CA ILE A 37 -16.87 -4.06 5.90
C ILE A 37 -17.68 -3.78 7.17
N ILE A 38 -17.58 -2.56 7.71
CA ILE A 38 -18.40 -2.09 8.84
C ILE A 38 -19.20 -0.88 8.38
N ASN A 39 -20.54 -0.94 8.47
CA ASN A 39 -21.44 0.13 8.02
C ASN A 39 -21.20 0.57 6.55
N GLY A 40 -20.84 -0.36 5.67
CA GLY A 40 -20.55 -0.06 4.25
C GLY A 40 -19.19 0.61 4.00
N ILE A 41 -18.38 0.80 5.05
CA ILE A 41 -17.02 1.31 4.95
C ILE A 41 -16.05 0.14 5.04
N TRP A 42 -15.08 0.12 4.13
CA TRP A 42 -14.03 -0.88 4.08
C TRP A 42 -12.88 -0.52 5.01
N TYR A 43 -12.49 -1.48 5.83
CA TYR A 43 -11.39 -1.40 6.78
C TYR A 43 -10.40 -2.51 6.48
N VAL A 44 -9.12 -2.19 6.48
CA VAL A 44 -8.02 -3.15 6.30
C VAL A 44 -7.23 -3.23 7.59
N TRP A 45 -6.69 -4.41 7.88
CA TRP A 45 -5.88 -4.61 9.07
C TRP A 45 -4.48 -4.03 8.84
N ARG A 46 -3.99 -3.25 9.81
CA ARG A 46 -2.65 -2.65 9.73
C ARG A 46 -1.56 -3.69 9.58
N GLN A 47 -1.70 -4.84 10.26
CA GLN A 47 -0.68 -5.88 10.23
C GLN A 47 -0.54 -6.51 8.84
N ASP A 48 -1.66 -6.68 8.13
CA ASP A 48 -1.67 -7.11 6.73
C ASP A 48 -0.94 -6.10 5.83
N LEU A 49 -1.21 -4.80 6.03
CA LEU A 49 -0.49 -3.74 5.29
C LEU A 49 1.01 -3.76 5.55
N ASP A 50 1.43 -4.00 6.79
CA ASP A 50 2.83 -4.06 7.20
C ASP A 50 3.54 -5.27 6.57
N ASN A 51 2.90 -6.45 6.60
CA ASN A 51 3.40 -7.66 5.94
C ASN A 51 3.53 -7.45 4.41
N LEU A 52 2.52 -6.84 3.80
CA LEU A 52 2.51 -6.59 2.37
C LEU A 52 3.59 -5.56 1.99
N LEU A 53 3.76 -4.50 2.79
CA LEU A 53 4.85 -3.54 2.59
C LEU A 53 6.22 -4.19 2.75
N ASP A 54 6.43 -5.05 3.75
CA ASP A 54 7.70 -5.77 3.93
C ASP A 54 8.02 -6.64 2.70
N GLU A 55 7.01 -7.36 2.17
CA GLU A 55 7.16 -8.17 0.96
C GLU A 55 7.45 -7.32 -0.29
N TYR A 56 6.82 -6.14 -0.41
CA TYR A 56 7.05 -5.21 -1.52
C TYR A 56 8.35 -4.39 -1.37
N GLU A 57 8.81 -4.06 -0.18
CA GLU A 57 10.10 -3.39 0.07
C GLU A 57 11.27 -4.31 -0.25
N LEU A 58 11.12 -5.62 -0.01
CA LEU A 58 12.08 -6.64 -0.45
C LEU A 58 12.12 -6.83 -1.98
N ASN A 59 11.01 -6.54 -2.67
CA ASN A 59 10.90 -6.63 -4.13
C ASN A 59 11.05 -5.27 -4.85
N GLY A 60 11.19 -4.16 -4.11
CA GLY A 60 11.00 -2.80 -4.59
C GLY A 60 12.28 -2.01 -4.93
N THR A 61 13.47 -2.59 -4.78
CA THR A 61 14.72 -2.01 -5.30
C THR A 61 15.05 -2.53 -6.69
N GLU A 62 14.22 -2.15 -7.65
CA GLU A 62 14.68 -1.88 -9.01
C GLU A 62 13.90 -0.66 -9.52
N LEU A 63 14.01 0.44 -8.78
CA LEU A 63 13.83 1.74 -9.41
C LEU A 63 15.02 1.90 -10.34
N ASP A 64 14.74 1.63 -11.61
CA ASP A 64 15.52 1.98 -12.77
C ASP A 64 16.08 3.42 -12.62
N GLU A 65 17.29 3.54 -12.07
CA GLU A 65 18.15 4.73 -12.16
C GLU A 65 18.79 4.82 -13.56
N SER A 66 18.07 4.39 -14.61
CA SER A 66 18.50 4.46 -16.00
C SER A 66 17.81 5.63 -16.72
N ASP A 67 18.00 6.85 -16.22
CA ASP A 67 17.84 8.04 -17.06
C ASP A 67 19.06 8.97 -16.86
N GLU A 68 20.24 8.44 -17.23
CA GLU A 68 21.33 9.27 -17.76
C GLU A 68 21.42 8.97 -19.27
N PRO A 69 21.29 10.00 -20.11
CA PRO A 69 22.51 10.55 -20.71
C PRO A 69 22.49 12.09 -20.70
N ASP A 70 23.53 12.70 -20.14
CA ASP A 70 24.77 13.10 -20.83
C ASP A 70 24.63 14.44 -21.55
N GLU A 71 25.53 15.35 -21.20
CA GLU A 71 25.74 16.66 -21.82
C GLU A 71 25.69 16.59 -23.35
N SER A 72 24.93 17.46 -24.01
CA SER A 72 25.24 17.90 -25.37
C SER A 72 24.61 19.27 -25.67
N GLU A 73 25.52 20.23 -25.82
CA GLU A 73 25.38 21.65 -26.13
C GLU A 73 24.48 21.96 -27.34
N PRO A 74 23.95 23.20 -27.38
CA PRO A 74 24.21 24.02 -28.58
C PRO A 74 24.82 25.40 -28.30
#